data_AF-A0A7J4EHZ5-F1
#
_entry.id   AF-A0A7J4EHZ5-F1
#
_cell.length_a   1.000
_cell.length_b   1.000
_cell.length_c   1.000
_cell.angle_alpha   90.00
_cell.angle_beta   90.00
_cell.angle_gamma   90.00
#
_symmetry.space_group_name_H-M   'P 1'
#
loop_
_entity.id
_entity.type
_entity.pdbx_description
1 polymer ?
#
loop_
_entity_poly.entity_id
_entity_poly.type
_entity_poly.pdbx_seq_one_letter_code
_entity_poly.pdbx_strand_id
1 'polypeptide(L)'
;MKTIMIVDEDKEALNRIKSYLEKENFIVSTAQTNREALEALEKSEQPIDVILLHTIIPGSNEDVFTPIVTNTKTKIVSIDKTLSRTCTETELLEFIKKIV
;
A
#
# COMPACT_ATOMS: atom_id res chain seq x y z
N MET A 1 14.82 -4.35 5.57
CA MET A 1 14.18 -3.23 4.85
C MET A 1 12.97 -3.80 4.15
N LYS A 2 11.81 -3.15 4.26
CA LYS A 2 10.53 -3.66 3.77
C LYS A 2 10.11 -2.89 2.53
N THR A 3 9.55 -3.57 1.55
CA THR A 3 9.14 -2.99 0.27
C THR A 3 7.64 -2.85 0.20
N ILE A 4 7.16 -1.64 -0.04
CA ILE A 4 5.74 -1.31 -0.12
C ILE A 4 5.42 -0.83 -1.53
N MET A 5 4.33 -1.34 -2.10
CA MET A 5 3.76 -0.83 -3.35
C MET A 5 2.50 -0.04 -3.06
N ILE A 6 2.35 1.12 -3.70
CA ILE A 6 1.13 1.93 -3.62
C ILE A 6 0.47 1.93 -5.00
N VAL A 7 -0.82 1.63 -5.04
CA VAL A 7 -1.60 1.60 -6.28
C VAL A 7 -2.76 2.59 -6.16
N ASP A 8 -2.68 3.71 -6.86
CA ASP A 8 -3.67 4.78 -6.87
C ASP A 8 -3.57 5.57 -8.17
N GLU A 9 -4.70 5.85 -8.81
CA GLU A 9 -4.74 6.63 -10.06
C GLU A 9 -4.26 8.08 -9.88
N ASP A 10 -4.34 8.61 -8.67
CA ASP A 10 -3.94 9.97 -8.33
C ASP A 10 -2.46 10.09 -7.94
N LYS A 11 -1.74 10.84 -8.77
CA LYS A 11 -0.31 11.11 -8.59
C LYS A 11 -0.01 11.87 -7.30
N GLU A 12 -0.88 12.76 -6.85
CA GLU A 12 -0.65 13.53 -5.63
C GLU A 12 -0.72 12.62 -4.42
N ALA A 13 -1.70 11.71 -4.38
CA ALA A 13 -1.81 10.68 -3.35
C ALA A 13 -0.57 9.77 -3.35
N LEU A 14 -0.14 9.26 -4.52
CA LEU A 14 1.07 8.44 -4.65
C LEU A 14 2.31 9.16 -4.08
N ASN A 15 2.55 10.40 -4.52
CA ASN A 15 3.73 11.17 -4.10
C ASN A 15 3.71 11.47 -2.59
N ARG A 16 2.54 11.77 -2.03
CA ARG A 16 2.38 12.07 -0.60
C ARG A 16 2.67 10.84 0.25
N ILE A 17 2.01 9.70 -0.04
CA ILE A 17 2.19 8.46 0.71
C ILE A 17 3.62 7.95 0.56
N LYS A 18 4.20 8.03 -0.64
CA LYS A 18 5.62 7.71 -0.87
C LYS A 18 6.55 8.54 0.00
N SER A 19 6.35 9.87 0.04
CA SER A 19 7.18 10.76 0.86
C SER A 19 7.14 10.42 2.34
N TYR A 20 5.99 10.00 2.87
CA TYR A 20 5.86 9.59 4.27
C TYR A 20 6.63 8.30 4.56
N LEU A 21 6.55 7.31 3.68
CA LEU A 21 7.19 6.00 3.89
C LEU A 21 8.71 6.04 3.68
N GLU A 22 9.20 6.79 2.69
CA GLU A 22 10.65 6.86 2.41
C GLU A 22 11.43 7.51 3.57
N LYS A 23 10.82 8.40 4.35
CA LYS A 23 11.43 8.99 5.56
C LYS A 23 11.71 7.94 6.66
N GLU A 24 10.97 6.84 6.67
CA GLU A 24 11.07 5.78 7.68
C GLU A 24 11.83 4.54 7.15
N ASN A 25 12.68 4.72 6.13
CA ASN A 25 13.51 3.67 5.51
C ASN A 25 12.73 2.51 4.88
N PHE A 26 11.51 2.76 4.37
CA PHE A 26 10.83 1.81 3.49
C PHE A 26 11.30 1.98 2.03
N ILE A 27 11.38 0.88 1.29
CA ILE A 27 11.50 0.94 -0.17
C ILE A 27 10.08 1.10 -0.72
N VAL A 28 9.84 2.13 -1.53
CA VAL A 28 8.50 2.41 -2.06
C VAL A 28 8.49 2.29 -3.57
N SER A 29 7.53 1.52 -4.07
CA SER A 29 7.14 1.46 -5.48
C SER A 29 5.73 2.03 -5.64
N THR A 30 5.44 2.63 -6.79
CA THR A 30 4.14 3.24 -7.08
C THR A 30 3.64 2.76 -8.42
N ALA A 31 2.33 2.59 -8.55
CA ALA A 31 1.65 2.31 -9.81
C ALA A 31 0.35 3.12 -9.88
N GLN A 32 0.04 3.68 -11.05
CA GLN A 32 -1.22 4.39 -11.26
C GLN A 32 -2.38 3.48 -11.64
N THR A 33 -2.08 2.24 -12.03
CA THR A 33 -3.10 1.28 -12.46
C THR A 33 -2.80 -0.11 -11.94
N ASN A 34 -3.84 -0.94 -11.82
CA ASN A 34 -3.67 -2.37 -11.48
C ASN A 34 -2.77 -3.09 -12.48
N ARG A 35 -2.82 -2.71 -13.77
CA ARG A 35 -1.95 -3.29 -14.80
C ARG A 35 -0.49 -2.97 -14.54
N GLU A 36 -0.18 -1.70 -14.30
CA GLU A 36 1.19 -1.27 -14.00
C GLU A 36 1.72 -1.95 -12.72
N ALA A 37 0.87 -2.10 -11.70
CA ALA A 37 1.22 -2.82 -10.48
C ALA A 37 1.55 -4.30 -10.76
N LEU A 38 0.73 -4.99 -11.54
CA LEU A 38 0.97 -6.39 -11.92
C LEU A 38 2.22 -6.55 -12.78
N GLU A 39 2.43 -5.68 -13.76
CA GLU A 39 3.65 -5.70 -14.57
C GLU A 39 4.91 -5.46 -13.74
N ALA A 40 4.84 -4.56 -12.74
CA ALA A 40 5.95 -4.32 -11.82
C ALA A 40 6.20 -5.53 -10.91
N LEU A 41 5.15 -6.21 -10.44
CA LEU A 41 5.25 -7.44 -9.66
C LEU A 41 5.87 -8.59 -10.47
N GLU A 42 5.51 -8.73 -11.74
CA GLU A 42 6.06 -9.76 -12.63
C GLU A 42 7.53 -9.54 -12.99
N LYS A 43 7.93 -8.27 -13.18
CA LYS A 43 9.30 -7.89 -13.58
C LYS A 43 10.26 -7.76 -12.41
N SER A 44 9.77 -7.59 -11.18
CA SER A 44 10.60 -7.34 -10.00
C SER A 44 11.13 -8.64 -9.39
N GLU A 45 12.45 -8.74 -9.25
CA GLU A 45 13.08 -9.79 -8.44
C GLU A 45 12.98 -9.52 -6.93
N GLN A 46 12.69 -8.27 -6.53
CA GLN A 46 12.53 -7.91 -5.14
C GLN A 46 11.13 -8.26 -4.64
N PRO A 47 11.00 -8.96 -3.50
CA PRO A 47 9.70 -9.23 -2.92
C PRO A 47 9.05 -7.93 -2.46
N ILE A 48 7.78 -7.76 -2.79
CA ILE A 48 6.93 -6.72 -2.20
C ILE A 48 6.32 -7.32 -0.96
N ASP A 49 6.42 -6.65 0.20
CA ASP A 49 5.87 -7.11 1.48
C ASP A 49 4.42 -6.67 1.69
N VAL A 50 4.06 -5.48 1.19
CA VAL A 50 2.72 -4.89 1.29
C VAL A 50 2.35 -4.15 0.02
N ILE A 51 1.11 -4.32 -0.43
CA ILE A 51 0.49 -3.48 -1.46
C ILE A 51 -0.61 -2.66 -0.79
N LEU A 52 -0.57 -1.34 -0.92
CA LEU A 52 -1.63 -0.41 -0.53
C LEU A 52 -2.45 -0.08 -1.77
N LEU A 53 -3.61 -0.71 -1.91
CA LEU A 53 -4.50 -0.51 -3.05
C LEU A 53 -5.58 0.52 -2.71
N HIS A 54 -5.66 1.61 -3.47
CA HIS A 54 -6.80 2.53 -3.39
C HIS A 54 -8.07 1.81 -3.85
N THR A 55 -9.07 1.81 -2.97
CA THR A 55 -10.38 1.19 -3.18
C THR A 55 -11.49 2.07 -2.62
N ILE A 56 -12.66 2.02 -3.24
CA ILE A 56 -13.90 2.52 -2.64
C ILE A 56 -14.64 1.33 -2.02
N ILE A 57 -14.98 1.42 -0.74
CA ILE A 57 -15.72 0.36 -0.05
C ILE A 57 -17.16 0.31 -0.59
N PRO A 58 -17.63 -0.86 -1.11
CA PRO A 58 -19.00 -0.99 -1.58
C PRO A 58 -20.02 -0.69 -0.47
N GLY A 59 -20.91 0.27 -0.72
CA GLY A 59 -22.00 0.62 0.20
C GLY A 59 -21.68 1.69 1.25
N SER A 60 -20.43 2.15 1.41
CA SER A 60 -20.10 3.27 2.32
C SER A 60 -19.52 4.50 1.63
N ASN A 61 -19.21 4.45 0.33
CA ASN A 61 -18.51 5.52 -0.41
C ASN A 61 -17.20 5.96 0.25
N GLU A 62 -16.63 5.14 1.13
CA GLU A 62 -15.37 5.43 1.80
C GLU A 62 -14.20 5.22 0.85
N ASP A 63 -13.37 6.25 0.71
CA ASP A 63 -12.17 6.28 -0.11
C ASP A 63 -10.94 5.92 0.75
N VAL A 64 -10.40 4.72 0.52
CA VAL A 64 -9.42 4.10 1.42
C VAL A 64 -8.31 3.36 0.69
N PHE A 65 -7.18 3.20 1.38
CA PHE A 65 -6.18 2.19 1.07
C PHE A 65 -6.52 0.88 1.77
N THR A 66 -6.63 -0.18 0.98
CA THR A 66 -6.77 -1.57 1.42
C THR A 66 -5.39 -2.25 1.35
N PRO A 67 -4.84 -2.75 2.48
CA PRO A 67 -3.56 -3.44 2.47
C PRO A 67 -3.69 -4.87 1.95
N ILE A 68 -2.68 -5.32 1.23
CA ILE A 68 -2.46 -6.72 0.86
C ILE A 68 -1.06 -7.09 1.33
N VAL A 69 -0.98 -7.86 2.41
CA VAL A 69 0.29 -8.35 2.98
C VAL A 69 0.65 -9.69 2.33
N THR A 70 1.86 -9.80 1.80
CA THR A 70 2.29 -10.91 0.92
C THR A 70 3.20 -11.93 1.61
N ASN A 71 3.41 -11.82 2.94
CA ASN A 71 4.40 -12.61 3.65
C ASN A 71 4.09 -14.12 3.58
N THR A 72 5.03 -14.87 3.00
CA THR A 72 4.93 -16.30 2.70
C THR A 72 5.26 -17.14 3.94
N LYS A 73 4.31 -17.29 4.86
CA LYS A 73 4.26 -18.42 5.82
C LYS A 73 2.90 -18.43 6.50
N THR A 74 1.97 -19.15 5.89
CA THR A 74 0.68 -19.55 6.45
C THR A 74 -0.32 -18.45 6.82
N LYS A 75 -1.56 -18.69 6.36
CA LYS A 75 -2.84 -18.21 6.89
C LYS A 75 -3.23 -16.77 6.56
N ILE A 76 -4.16 -16.71 5.60
CA ILE A 76 -5.26 -15.75 5.48
C ILE A 76 -4.78 -14.30 5.37
N VAL A 77 -5.02 -13.70 4.19
CA VAL A 77 -5.00 -12.25 4.00
C VAL A 77 -6.02 -11.67 4.98
N SER A 78 -5.60 -11.35 6.20
CA SER A 78 -6.33 -10.41 7.02
C SER A 78 -6.28 -9.13 6.23
N ILE A 79 -7.42 -8.73 5.66
CA ILE A 79 -7.66 -7.33 5.36
C ILE A 79 -7.73 -6.67 6.74
N ASP A 80 -6.57 -6.43 7.35
CA ASP A 80 -6.49 -5.54 8.48
C ASP A 80 -6.98 -4.18 7.99
N LYS A 81 -7.68 -3.49 8.89
CA LYS A 81 -8.44 -2.25 8.68
C LYS A 81 -8.04 -1.42 7.46
N THR A 82 -9.03 -0.86 6.79
CA THR A 82 -8.78 0.17 5.77
C THR A 82 -8.16 1.41 6.40
N LEU A 83 -7.33 2.11 5.63
CA LEU A 83 -6.76 3.40 6.00
C LEU A 83 -7.39 4.47 5.11
N SER A 84 -7.88 5.57 5.67
CA SER A 84 -8.40 6.68 4.86
C SER A 84 -7.35 7.10 3.82
N ARG A 85 -7.76 7.33 2.57
CA ARG A 85 -6.86 7.83 1.55
C ARG A 85 -6.26 9.18 1.93
N THR A 86 -6.96 9.98 2.73
CA THR A 86 -6.49 11.29 3.25
C THR A 86 -5.72 11.20 4.57
N CYS A 87 -5.24 10.01 4.97
CA CYS A 87 -4.51 9.81 6.23
C CYS A 87 -3.30 10.74 6.40
N THR A 88 -3.00 11.06 7.64
CA THR A 88 -1.76 11.75 8.03
C THR A 88 -0.56 10.82 7.96
N GLU A 89 0.65 11.40 8.01
CA GLU A 89 1.91 10.66 8.10
C GLU A 89 1.93 9.75 9.33
N THR A 90 1.52 10.25 10.50
CA THR A 90 1.48 9.46 11.74
C THR A 90 0.54 8.26 11.63
N GLU A 91 -0.68 8.45 11.12
CA GLU A 91 -1.65 7.36 10.95
C GLU A 91 -1.12 6.28 10.00
N LEU A 92 -0.53 6.68 8.87
CA LEU A 92 0.07 5.75 7.91
C LEU A 92 1.19 4.93 8.55
N LEU A 93 2.10 5.57 9.29
CA LEU A 93 3.24 4.89 9.90
C LEU A 93 2.81 3.94 11.02
N GLU A 94 1.85 4.34 11.86
CA GLU A 94 1.26 3.46 12.86
C GLU A 94 0.53 2.28 12.22
N PHE A 95 -0.12 2.51 11.08
CA PHE A 95 -0.80 1.48 10.33
C PHE A 95 0.18 0.45 9.76
N ILE A 96 1.23 0.90 9.05
CA ILE A 96 2.25 0.02 8.48
C ILE A 96 2.98 -0.77 9.57
N LYS A 97 3.33 -0.15 10.71
CA LYS A 97 3.98 -0.83 11.85
C LYS A 97 3.15 -1.96 12.47
N LYS A 98 1.83 -2.01 12.24
CA LYS A 98 0.95 -3.08 12.74
C LYS A 98 0.88 -4.28 11.81
N ILE A 99 1.07 -4.07 10.50
CA ILE A 99 0.87 -5.09 9.46
C ILE A 99 2.18 -5.63 8.88
N VAL A 100 3.32 -5.00 9.19
CA VAL A 100 4.67 -5.36 8.73
C VAL A 100 5.57 -5.77 9.88
#